data_AF-A0A0J7IWX8-F1
#
_entry.id   AF-A0A0J7IWX8-F1
#
_cell.length_a   1.000
_cell.length_b   1.000
_cell.length_c   1.000
_cell.angle_alpha   90.00
_cell.angle_beta   90.00
_cell.angle_gamma   90.00
#
_symmetry.space_group_name_H-M   'P 1'
#
loop_
_entity.id
_entity.type
_entity.pdbx_description
1 polymer ?
#
loop_
_entity_poly.entity_id
_entity_poly.type
_entity_poly.pdbx_seq_one_letter_code
_entity_poly.pdbx_strand_id
1 'polypeptide(L)'
;MKLSKIQLAKEAFKHKGLVQKLPVILRMIKSTMKKNGYKPEIKNVILPGLMLLYVFSPIDLIPEWIPVIGVLDDLAVLALAIPMLTSEAEIFVAWEAKKRQDNKIIEAEIVD
;
A
#
# COMPACT_ATOMS: atom_id res chain seq x y z
N MET A 1 -31.40 4.54 -6.90
CA MET A 1 -30.64 5.16 -5.80
C MET A 1 -29.30 5.65 -6.38
N LYS A 2 -29.11 6.95 -6.58
CA LYS A 2 -27.81 7.48 -7.04
C LYS A 2 -26.85 7.46 -5.85
N LEU A 3 -25.97 6.47 -5.80
CA LEU A 3 -24.82 6.51 -4.88
C LEU A 3 -23.94 7.68 -5.31
N SER A 4 -23.73 8.65 -4.42
CA SER A 4 -22.76 9.71 -4.65
C SER A 4 -21.38 9.06 -4.86
N LYS A 5 -20.61 9.50 -5.86
CA LYS A 5 -19.23 9.01 -6.12
C LYS A 5 -18.38 9.04 -4.85
N ILE A 6 -18.64 10.01 -3.98
CA ILE A 6 -18.01 10.18 -2.67
C ILE A 6 -18.40 9.08 -1.69
N GLN A 7 -19.67 8.64 -1.68
CA GLN A 7 -20.11 7.50 -0.87
C GLN A 7 -19.55 6.18 -1.38
N LEU A 8 -19.42 6.03 -2.70
CA LEU A 8 -18.82 4.83 -3.31
C LEU A 8 -17.33 4.71 -2.96
N ALA A 9 -16.59 5.81 -3.08
CA ALA A 9 -15.21 5.90 -2.60
C ALA A 9 -15.15 5.65 -1.09
N LYS A 10 -15.99 6.31 -0.29
CA LYS A 10 -16.03 6.14 1.16
C LYS A 10 -16.35 4.71 1.57
N GLU A 11 -17.22 4.00 0.88
CA GLU A 11 -17.55 2.60 1.16
C GLU A 11 -16.43 1.66 0.74
N ALA A 12 -15.76 1.92 -0.39
CA ALA A 12 -14.55 1.20 -0.80
C ALA A 12 -13.41 1.38 0.23
N PHE A 13 -13.19 2.60 0.71
CA PHE A 13 -12.20 2.88 1.77
C PHE A 13 -12.63 2.32 3.13
N LYS A 14 -13.93 2.32 3.45
CA LYS A 14 -14.49 1.83 4.72
C LYS A 14 -14.62 0.31 4.76
N HIS A 15 -14.50 -0.38 3.62
CA HIS A 15 -14.37 -1.83 3.57
C HIS A 15 -13.21 -2.22 4.49
N LYS A 16 -13.52 -2.87 5.62
CA LYS A 16 -12.63 -3.07 6.77
C LYS A 16 -11.23 -3.57 6.40
N GLY A 17 -11.08 -4.28 5.28
CA GLY A 17 -9.81 -4.76 4.76
C GLY A 17 -8.79 -3.65 4.43
N LEU A 18 -9.20 -2.53 3.83
CA LEU A 18 -8.27 -1.49 3.35
C LEU A 18 -7.60 -0.73 4.50
N VAL A 19 -8.40 -0.27 5.45
CA VAL A 19 -7.90 0.43 6.66
C VAL A 19 -7.06 -0.51 7.53
N GLN A 20 -7.42 -1.79 7.63
CA GLN A 20 -6.63 -2.78 8.37
C GLN A 20 -5.30 -3.12 7.71
N LYS A 21 -5.21 -3.02 6.38
CA LYS A 21 -3.97 -3.26 5.62
C LYS A 21 -3.02 -2.06 5.66
N LEU A 22 -3.51 -0.85 5.91
CA LEU A 22 -2.69 0.35 6.02
C LEU A 22 -1.51 0.23 7.02
N PRO A 23 -1.71 -0.20 8.29
CA PRO A 23 -0.59 -0.41 9.21
C PRO A 23 0.37 -1.51 8.75
N VAL A 24 -0.11 -2.51 8.00
CA VAL A 24 0.73 -3.56 7.42
C VAL A 24 1.65 -2.98 6.35
N ILE A 25 1.09 -2.19 5.43
CA ILE A 25 1.84 -1.50 4.37
C ILE A 25 2.91 -0.58 4.96
N LEU A 26 2.58 0.19 6.01
CA LEU A 26 3.57 1.05 6.69
C LEU A 26 4.70 0.25 7.34
N ARG A 27 4.40 -0.90 7.96
CA ARG A 27 5.42 -1.80 8.52
C ARG A 27 6.27 -2.44 7.44
N MET A 28 5.68 -2.81 6.31
CA MET A 28 6.39 -3.32 5.14
C MET A 28 7.41 -2.30 4.64
N ILE A 29 6.99 -1.06 4.38
CA ILE A 29 7.88 0.03 3.94
C ILE A 29 9.02 0.25 4.94
N LYS A 30 8.71 0.35 6.24
CA LYS A 30 9.74 0.46 7.28
C LYS A 30 10.69 -0.73 7.32
N SER A 31 10.20 -1.93 7.05
CA SER A 31 11.03 -3.14 6.97
C SER A 31 11.94 -3.07 5.74
N THR A 32 11.42 -2.66 4.59
CA THR A 32 12.19 -2.52 3.34
C THR A 32 13.38 -1.56 3.46
N MET A 33 13.26 -0.53 4.30
CA MET A 33 14.35 0.42 4.55
C MET A 33 15.48 -0.15 5.43
N LYS A 34 15.32 -1.33 6.04
CA LYS A 34 16.35 -1.94 6.90
C LYS A 34 17.30 -2.79 6.06
N LYS A 35 18.62 -2.76 6.39
CA LYS A 35 19.67 -3.53 5.70
C LYS A 35 19.38 -5.03 5.56
N ASN A 36 18.77 -5.66 6.58
CA ASN A 36 18.37 -7.08 6.55
C ASN A 36 16.84 -7.24 6.66
N GLY A 37 16.14 -6.30 6.03
CA GLY A 37 14.70 -6.17 6.02
C GLY A 37 14.01 -6.96 4.91
N TYR A 38 12.70 -6.71 4.77
CA TYR A 38 11.91 -7.30 3.70
C TYR A 38 12.38 -6.77 2.33
N LYS A 39 12.47 -7.63 1.32
CA LYS A 39 12.79 -7.22 -0.05
C LYS A 39 11.54 -7.43 -0.91
N PRO A 40 10.78 -6.35 -1.20
CA PRO A 40 9.58 -6.48 -2.00
C PRO A 40 9.90 -6.75 -3.46
N GLU A 41 8.90 -7.26 -4.19
CA GLU A 41 8.96 -7.22 -5.66
C GLU A 41 8.94 -5.75 -6.12
N ILE A 42 9.98 -5.35 -6.85
CA ILE A 42 10.17 -3.97 -7.30
C ILE A 42 8.93 -3.43 -8.03
N LYS A 43 8.30 -4.27 -8.87
CA LYS A 43 7.08 -3.93 -9.62
C LYS A 43 5.93 -3.52 -8.70
N ASN A 44 5.72 -4.25 -7.60
CA ASN A 44 4.57 -4.09 -6.72
C ASN A 44 4.76 -2.96 -5.68
N VAL A 45 5.93 -2.31 -5.66
CA VAL A 45 6.23 -1.18 -4.78
C VAL A 45 6.56 0.08 -5.55
N ILE A 46 7.40 0.00 -6.59
CA ILE A 46 7.77 1.17 -7.38
C ILE A 46 6.58 1.65 -8.21
N LEU A 47 5.85 0.77 -8.89
CA LEU A 47 4.72 1.18 -9.74
C LEU A 47 3.60 1.86 -8.94
N PRO A 48 3.08 1.28 -7.84
CA PRO A 48 2.11 1.99 -7.01
C PRO A 48 2.73 3.19 -6.27
N GLY A 49 4.03 3.15 -5.94
CA GLY A 49 4.73 4.29 -5.36
C GLY A 49 4.80 5.50 -6.30
N LEU A 50 5.08 5.27 -7.58
CA LEU A 50 5.05 6.28 -8.63
C LEU A 50 3.64 6.77 -8.92
N MET A 51 2.65 5.88 -8.93
CA MET A 51 1.22 6.24 -9.05
C MET A 51 0.76 7.13 -7.89
N LEU A 52 1.14 6.81 -6.66
CA LEU A 52 0.86 7.65 -5.50
C LEU A 52 1.63 8.97 -5.56
N LEU A 53 2.89 8.94 -5.99
CA LEU A 53 3.67 10.16 -6.19
C LEU A 53 3.04 11.07 -7.26
N TYR A 54 2.48 10.50 -8.33
CA TYR A 54 1.73 11.24 -9.35
C TYR A 54 0.50 11.93 -8.74
N VAL A 55 -0.26 11.23 -7.88
CA VAL A 55 -1.41 11.80 -7.15
C VAL A 55 -1.00 12.90 -6.16
N PHE A 56 0.18 12.78 -5.52
CA PHE A 56 0.64 13.74 -4.50
C PHE A 56 1.60 14.81 -5.00
N SER A 57 2.13 14.71 -6.22
CA SER A 57 3.09 15.67 -6.79
C SER A 57 2.34 16.92 -7.26
N PRO A 58 2.53 18.09 -6.61
CA PRO A 58 1.89 19.34 -7.00
C PRO A 58 2.69 20.07 -8.08
N ILE A 59 3.36 19.33 -8.99
CA ILE A 59 4.27 19.88 -9.99
C ILE A 59 3.74 19.57 -11.40
N ASP A 60 3.12 20.61 -11.96
CA ASP A 60 3.10 21.06 -13.36
C ASP A 60 2.37 20.25 -14.45
N LEU A 61 1.22 20.78 -14.90
CA LEU A 61 1.03 21.32 -16.28
C LEU A 61 -0.42 21.66 -16.67
N ILE A 62 -1.42 21.38 -15.84
CA ILE A 62 -2.80 21.75 -16.15
C ILE A 62 -3.18 22.94 -15.26
N PRO A 63 -3.33 24.15 -15.82
CA PRO A 63 -3.77 25.28 -15.03
C PRO A 63 -5.18 25.00 -14.49
N GLU A 64 -5.47 25.50 -13.30
CA GLU A 64 -6.49 25.03 -12.33
C GLU A 64 -7.97 25.31 -12.70
N TRP A 65 -8.37 25.29 -13.98
CA TRP A 65 -9.68 25.77 -14.45
C TRP A 65 -10.62 24.68 -15.00
N ILE A 66 -10.31 23.38 -14.85
CA ILE A 66 -11.18 22.28 -15.30
C ILE A 66 -11.58 21.37 -14.12
N PRO A 67 -12.68 21.66 -13.40
CA PRO A 67 -13.05 21.00 -12.14
C PRO A 67 -13.52 19.53 -12.27
N VAL A 68 -13.62 18.97 -13.49
CA VAL A 68 -14.38 17.71 -13.73
C VAL A 68 -13.52 16.56 -14.28
N ILE A 69 -12.37 16.84 -14.90
CA ILE A 69 -11.60 15.82 -15.65
C ILE A 69 -10.52 15.14 -14.78
N GLY A 70 -9.86 15.85 -13.86
CA GLY A 70 -8.75 15.28 -13.07
C GLY A 70 -9.17 14.18 -12.08
N VAL A 71 -10.34 14.31 -11.44
CA VAL A 71 -10.75 13.41 -10.34
C VAL A 71 -10.94 11.96 -10.78
N LEU A 72 -11.37 11.73 -12.03
CA LEU A 72 -11.60 10.36 -12.51
C LEU A 72 -10.28 9.62 -12.77
N ASP A 73 -9.26 10.33 -13.24
CA ASP A 73 -7.93 9.77 -13.51
C ASP A 73 -7.23 9.39 -12.19
N ASP A 74 -7.26 10.28 -11.19
CA ASP A 74 -6.72 10.00 -9.86
C ASP A 74 -7.36 8.76 -9.21
N LEU A 75 -8.69 8.60 -9.37
CA LEU A 75 -9.40 7.42 -8.87
C LEU A 75 -9.00 6.14 -9.61
N ALA A 76 -8.76 6.21 -10.91
CA ALA A 76 -8.28 5.08 -11.69
C ALA A 76 -6.85 4.67 -11.27
N VAL A 77 -5.97 5.67 -11.07
CA VAL A 77 -4.60 5.46 -10.58
C VAL A 77 -4.61 4.81 -9.19
N LEU A 78 -5.44 5.29 -8.26
CA LEU A 78 -5.59 4.68 -6.93
C LEU A 78 -6.18 3.27 -6.99
N ALA A 79 -7.16 3.03 -7.87
CA ALA A 79 -7.77 1.71 -8.04
C ALA A 79 -6.78 0.66 -8.57
N LEU A 80 -5.74 1.08 -9.30
CA LEU A 80 -4.65 0.20 -9.74
C LEU A 80 -3.54 0.06 -8.70
N ALA A 81 -3.19 1.15 -8.00
CA ALA A 81 -2.11 1.14 -7.02
C ALA A 81 -2.46 0.33 -5.75
N ILE A 82 -3.71 0.43 -5.27
CA ILE A 82 -4.15 -0.23 -4.02
C ILE A 82 -4.02 -1.76 -4.08
N PRO A 83 -4.50 -2.46 -5.12
CA PRO A 83 -4.35 -3.92 -5.23
C PRO A 83 -2.88 -4.36 -5.27
N MET A 84 -2.02 -3.63 -5.98
CA MET A 84 -0.59 -3.94 -6.07
C MET A 84 0.09 -3.88 -4.70
N LEU A 85 -0.14 -2.80 -3.95
CA LEU A 85 0.38 -2.68 -2.57
C LEU A 85 -0.22 -3.70 -1.62
N THR A 86 -1.50 -4.01 -1.80
CA THR A 86 -2.22 -4.97 -0.96
C THR A 86 -1.67 -6.39 -1.15
N SER A 87 -1.43 -6.81 -2.38
CA SER A 87 -0.84 -8.11 -2.70
C SER A 87 0.55 -8.23 -2.10
N GLU A 88 1.38 -7.20 -2.24
CA GLU A 88 2.73 -7.20 -1.66
C GLU A 88 2.70 -7.21 -0.13
N ALA A 89 1.76 -6.49 0.48
CA ALA A 89 1.58 -6.47 1.92
C ALA A 89 1.19 -7.84 2.50
N GLU A 90 0.45 -8.67 1.75
CA GLU A 90 0.13 -10.04 2.16
C GLU A 90 1.37 -10.94 2.16
N ILE A 91 2.21 -10.83 1.12
CA ILE A 91 3.51 -11.54 1.06
C ILE A 91 4.41 -11.10 2.22
N PHE A 92 4.43 -9.80 2.51
CA PHE A 92 5.16 -9.26 3.66
C PHE A 92 4.69 -9.86 4.99
N VAL A 93 3.38 -10.05 5.20
CA VAL A 93 2.86 -10.67 6.43
C VAL A 93 3.34 -12.12 6.57
N ALA A 94 3.33 -12.89 5.48
CA ALA A 94 3.83 -14.26 5.49
C ALA A 94 5.34 -14.30 5.82
N TRP A 95 6.11 -13.40 5.22
CA TRP A 95 7.54 -13.26 5.53
C TRP A 95 7.79 -12.83 6.99
N GLU A 96 7.01 -11.88 7.51
CA GLU A 96 7.13 -11.39 8.88
C GLU A 96 6.84 -12.51 9.89
N ALA A 97 5.82 -13.33 9.63
CA ALA A 97 5.49 -14.48 10.46
C ALA A 97 6.64 -15.51 10.48
N LYS A 98 7.19 -15.85 9.31
CA LYS A 98 8.32 -16.78 9.20
C LYS A 98 9.54 -16.29 9.98
N LYS A 99 9.92 -15.01 9.78
CA LYS A 99 11.08 -14.42 10.47
C LYS A 99 10.93 -14.41 11.99
N ARG A 100 9.71 -14.18 12.50
CA ARG A 100 9.44 -14.26 13.95
C ARG A 100 9.52 -15.69 14.48
N GLN A 101 9.08 -16.67 13.71
CA GLN A 101 9.18 -18.08 14.09
C GLN A 101 10.64 -18.53 14.14
N ASP A 102 11.45 -18.19 13.13
CA ASP A 102 12.87 -18.50 13.10
C ASP A 102 13.57 -17.93 14.34
N ASN A 103 13.32 -16.67 14.68
CA ASN A 103 13.89 -16.05 15.90
C ASN A 103 13.54 -16.80 17.19
N LYS A 104 12.30 -17.30 17.33
CA LYS A 104 11.89 -18.06 18.52
C LYS A 104 12.59 -19.41 18.65
N ILE A 105 12.86 -20.08 17.53
CA ILE A 105 13.57 -21.38 17.53
C ILE A 105 15.00 -21.17 18.03
N ILE A 106 15.67 -20.14 17.51
CA ILE A 106 17.04 -19.81 17.90
C ILE A 106 17.11 -19.45 19.40
N GLU A 107 16.14 -18.69 19.91
CA GLU A 107 16.06 -18.36 21.34
C GLU A 107 15.83 -19.60 22.23
N ALA A 108 15.06 -20.59 21.76
CA ALA A 108 14.85 -21.84 22.51
C ALA A 108 16.11 -22.72 22.55
N GLU A 109 16.86 -22.82 21.45
CA GLU A 109 18.10 -23.61 21.36
C GLU A 109 19.24 -23.04 22.24
N ILE A 110 19.25 -21.73 22.51
CA ILE A 110 20.30 -21.09 23.34
C ILE A 110 20.07 -21.35 24.85
N VAL A 111 18.87 -21.75 25.25
CA VAL A 111 18.48 -21.89 26.66
C VAL A 111 18.56 -23.35 27.17
N ASP A 112 18.70 -24.32 26.26
CA ASP A 112 18.98 -25.74 26.55
C ASP A 112 20.49 -26.04 26.58
#